data_AF-A0A8J9ZLJ3-F1
#
_entry.id   AF-A0A8J9ZLJ3-F1
#
_cell.length_a   1.000
_cell.length_b   1.000
_cell.length_c   1.000
_cell.angle_alpha   90.00
_cell.angle_beta   90.00
_cell.angle_gamma   90.00
#
_symmetry.space_group_name_H-M   'P 1'
#
loop_
_entity.id
_entity.type
_entity.pdbx_description
1 polymer ?
#
loop_
_entity_poly.entity_id
_entity_poly.type
_entity_poly.pdbx_seq_one_letter_code
_entity_poly.pdbx_strand_id
1 'polypeptide(L)'
;MMRRACRRHGLGLVCKALKALLTAAALLMVYTYAWDRKSAAPHHHARRVKFAALPVDERFIKEGIDPEPTRGLDLRVRAAMQLVSPASRDFRNAPAVNGSARLAFASPRAPRPKAKFGVRANSRVEPRGNNTRLGRGRSASSLFGADSPRARAPRRWNARNNSHRNGNAAKNDHSRNIGKGFRHKVGAQQATPDAEAPGELGQAVVLRNLSLEDRKKLEEGYKKYAFNEYASSKIALSRTIPDGRHWLCKSKEYDVTRLPAVSVIICFHNEAWSTLMRTVHSVLNTTPSELLTEVIMVDDNSQYDHLKDHLTDYVAGLRKVKLIRTHQREGLIRARLLGASHARADVLVFLDSHCECNIGWLEPLLDRIVQNRSHVVTPVIDVIDFKTFEYRHLAIIQRGGFDWRLIFRWEKIPASYERRRGLSVDPILSPTMAGGLFAIDKQYFHHLGLYDTGMEIWGGENLELSFRIWQCGGTLEIMPCSRVGHVFRQRFPYQTSTEITTRNLMRVAEVWMDQYKAYFYQIRHIKKKSFGDVTERQELRKRLKCRDFHWYLNTIYPELKFPRGLGVLQH
;
A
#
# COMPACT_ATOMS: atom_id res chain seq x y z
N MET A 1 30.12 35.52 27.95
CA MET A 1 31.32 34.65 28.12
C MET A 1 32.44 34.96 27.11
N MET A 2 32.26 34.65 25.81
CA MET A 2 33.28 34.67 24.75
C MET A 2 34.38 35.76 24.82
N ARG A 3 34.05 37.04 25.06
CA ARG A 3 35.04 38.15 25.16
C ARG A 3 36.13 37.95 26.23
N ARG A 4 35.90 37.11 27.26
CA ARG A 4 36.91 36.75 28.27
C ARG A 4 37.88 35.66 27.78
N ALA A 5 37.41 34.71 26.97
CA ALA A 5 38.26 33.66 26.39
C ALA A 5 39.25 34.22 25.36
N CYS A 6 38.77 35.07 24.44
CA CYS A 6 39.60 35.65 23.38
C CYS A 6 40.82 36.44 23.87
N ARG A 7 40.79 37.00 25.09
CA ARG A 7 41.94 37.72 25.69
C ARG A 7 42.99 36.80 26.33
N ARG A 8 42.64 35.57 26.73
CA ARG A 8 43.58 34.64 27.39
C ARG A 8 44.48 33.87 26.42
N HIS A 9 44.11 33.78 25.14
CA HIS A 9 44.78 32.90 24.17
C HIS A 9 45.24 33.61 22.88
N GLY A 10 45.29 34.95 22.86
CA GLY A 10 45.81 35.71 21.70
C GLY A 10 44.98 35.65 20.41
N LEU A 11 43.85 34.93 20.37
CA LEU A 11 43.01 34.65 19.19
C LEU A 11 42.18 35.86 18.69
N GLY A 12 42.80 37.04 18.61
CA GLY A 12 42.15 38.31 18.28
C GLY A 12 41.51 38.36 16.89
N LEU A 13 42.16 37.78 15.87
CA LEU A 13 41.60 37.70 14.51
C LEU A 13 40.42 36.72 14.44
N VAL A 14 40.59 35.50 14.97
CA VAL A 14 39.56 34.45 14.95
C VAL A 14 38.28 34.92 15.65
N CYS A 15 38.40 35.59 16.80
CA CYS A 15 37.24 36.15 17.49
C CYS A 15 36.60 37.36 16.78
N LYS A 16 37.32 38.10 15.92
CA LYS A 16 36.71 39.10 15.02
C LYS A 16 35.90 38.42 13.92
N ALA A 17 36.47 37.42 13.25
CA ALA A 17 35.80 36.67 12.18
C ALA A 17 34.53 35.96 12.67
N LEU A 18 34.60 35.25 13.82
CA LEU A 18 33.44 34.57 14.37
C LEU A 18 32.34 35.54 14.85
N LYS A 19 32.72 36.73 15.33
CA LYS A 19 31.74 37.80 15.64
C LYS A 19 31.06 38.32 14.36
N ALA A 20 31.78 38.49 13.26
CA ALA A 20 31.21 38.89 11.98
C ALA A 20 30.19 37.85 11.47
N LEU A 21 30.57 36.56 11.48
CA LEU A 21 29.68 35.44 11.12
C LEU A 21 28.40 35.40 11.97
N LEU A 22 28.52 35.51 13.30
CA LEU A 22 27.36 35.57 14.20
C LEU A 22 26.47 36.80 13.96
N THR A 23 27.05 37.93 13.55
CA THR A 23 26.30 39.15 13.22
C THR A 23 25.56 39.00 11.89
N ALA A 24 26.20 38.39 10.89
CA ALA A 24 25.57 38.05 9.61
C ALA A 24 24.41 37.05 9.79
N ALA A 25 24.60 35.99 10.59
CA ALA A 25 23.54 35.02 10.90
C ALA A 25 22.35 35.65 11.64
N ALA A 26 22.60 36.56 12.59
CA ALA A 26 21.54 37.31 13.26
C ALA A 26 20.78 38.23 12.30
N LEU A 27 21.47 38.94 11.40
CA LEU A 27 20.85 39.75 10.36
C LEU A 27 20.01 38.89 9.40
N LEU A 28 20.50 37.70 9.02
CA LEU A 28 19.76 36.77 8.17
C LEU A 28 18.44 36.33 8.83
N MET A 29 18.48 35.95 10.11
CA MET A 29 17.28 35.57 10.87
C MET A 29 16.28 36.72 11.02
N VAL A 30 16.75 37.95 11.25
CA VAL A 30 15.88 39.14 11.26
C VAL A 30 15.25 39.37 9.88
N TYR A 31 16.00 39.18 8.78
CA TYR A 31 15.48 39.34 7.42
C TYR A 31 14.42 38.28 7.08
N THR A 32 14.64 37.01 7.42
CA THR A 32 13.64 35.95 7.22
C THR A 32 12.39 36.18 8.07
N TYR A 33 12.54 36.64 9.32
CA TYR A 33 11.40 36.91 10.21
C TYR A 33 10.59 38.16 9.77
N ALA A 34 11.26 39.16 9.19
CA ALA A 34 10.62 40.34 8.60
C ALA A 34 9.91 40.04 7.27
N TRP A 35 10.43 39.08 6.49
CA TRP A 35 9.79 38.60 5.26
C TRP A 35 8.48 37.86 5.58
N ASP A 36 8.53 36.89 6.49
CA ASP A 36 7.40 36.03 6.84
C ASP A 36 6.20 36.85 7.40
N ARG A 37 6.48 37.89 8.20
CA ARG A 37 5.44 38.83 8.68
C ARG A 37 4.83 39.72 7.60
N LYS A 38 5.49 39.97 6.47
CA LYS A 38 4.91 40.76 5.36
C LYS A 38 3.99 39.93 4.46
N SER A 39 4.01 38.61 4.56
CA SER A 39 3.10 37.72 3.82
C SER A 39 1.81 37.38 4.58
N ALA A 40 1.60 37.89 5.80
CA ALA A 40 0.50 37.48 6.68
C ALA A 40 -0.16 38.64 7.47
N ALA A 41 -0.91 39.51 6.79
CA ALA A 41 -1.85 40.45 7.42
C ALA A 41 -3.08 40.71 6.50
N PRO A 42 -4.33 40.73 7.04
CA PRO A 42 -5.54 40.93 6.24
C PRO A 42 -5.98 42.40 6.15
N HIS A 43 -6.54 42.81 5.02
CA HIS A 43 -7.18 44.12 4.85
C HIS A 43 -8.60 44.03 4.29
N HIS A 44 -9.59 44.36 5.12
CA HIS A 44 -10.92 44.76 4.68
C HIS A 44 -10.93 46.26 4.38
N HIS A 45 -11.10 46.66 3.13
CA HIS A 45 -12.28 47.40 2.65
C HIS A 45 -12.19 47.73 1.16
N ALA A 46 -13.35 47.79 0.49
CA ALA A 46 -13.44 47.77 -0.97
C ALA A 46 -13.36 49.15 -1.64
N ARG A 47 -12.82 49.17 -2.87
CA ARG A 47 -13.39 49.96 -3.98
C ARG A 47 -13.63 49.04 -5.18
N ARG A 48 -14.70 49.31 -5.92
CA ARG A 48 -15.16 48.48 -7.05
C ARG A 48 -14.48 48.90 -8.35
N VAL A 49 -13.98 47.92 -9.11
CA VAL A 49 -13.96 47.97 -10.58
C VAL A 49 -14.53 46.64 -11.07
N LYS A 50 -15.44 46.66 -12.04
CA LYS A 50 -16.03 45.45 -12.64
C LYS A 50 -15.21 45.04 -13.87
N PHE A 51 -14.85 43.77 -13.96
CA PHE A 51 -14.80 43.05 -15.23
C PHE A 51 -15.56 41.73 -15.08
N ALA A 52 -16.27 41.33 -16.12
CA ALA A 52 -17.18 40.18 -16.08
C ALA A 52 -16.44 38.88 -16.42
N ALA A 53 -16.68 37.84 -15.62
CA ALA A 53 -16.31 36.48 -15.97
C ALA A 53 -17.51 35.80 -16.65
N LEU A 54 -17.30 35.25 -17.85
CA LEU A 54 -18.19 34.26 -18.46
C LEU A 54 -17.70 32.84 -18.10
N PRO A 55 -18.61 31.86 -17.93
CA PRO A 55 -18.24 30.50 -17.58
C PRO A 55 -17.67 29.73 -18.78
N VAL A 56 -16.81 28.75 -18.52
CA VAL A 56 -16.39 27.73 -19.49
C VAL A 56 -16.93 26.37 -19.03
N ASP A 57 -17.48 25.62 -19.98
CA ASP A 57 -18.26 24.38 -19.79
C ASP A 57 -17.33 23.15 -19.70
N GLU A 58 -17.59 22.22 -18.76
CA GLU A 58 -16.79 20.98 -18.58
C GLU A 58 -17.12 19.91 -19.65
N ARG A 59 -16.77 20.17 -20.91
CA ARG A 59 -16.87 19.19 -22.00
C ARG A 59 -15.68 19.26 -22.95
N PHE A 60 -14.69 18.38 -22.76
CA PHE A 60 -13.89 17.70 -23.80
C PHE A 60 -12.74 16.87 -23.18
N ILE A 61 -12.98 15.59 -22.87
CA ILE A 61 -11.94 14.55 -22.87
C ILE A 61 -12.53 13.29 -23.52
N LYS A 62 -12.34 13.16 -24.82
CA LYS A 62 -12.50 11.92 -25.60
C LYS A 62 -11.61 12.00 -26.83
N GLU A 63 -11.15 10.84 -27.25
CA GLU A 63 -10.21 10.62 -28.37
C GLU A 63 -8.83 11.27 -28.19
N GLY A 64 -7.79 10.55 -28.61
CA GLY A 64 -6.39 10.92 -28.41
C GLY A 64 -5.62 10.79 -29.71
N ILE A 65 -4.70 11.73 -29.92
CA ILE A 65 -3.79 11.78 -31.07
C ILE A 65 -2.42 12.21 -30.51
N ASP A 66 -1.35 11.49 -30.88
CA ASP A 66 0.02 11.83 -30.48
C ASP A 66 0.56 13.06 -31.23
N PRO A 67 1.36 13.93 -30.57
CA PRO A 67 2.15 14.96 -31.22
C PRO A 67 3.65 14.62 -31.26
N GLU A 68 4.18 14.30 -32.45
CA GLU A 68 5.63 14.41 -32.73
C GLU A 68 6.04 15.89 -32.96
N PRO A 69 7.34 16.25 -32.86
CA PRO A 69 7.74 17.58 -32.42
C PRO A 69 7.93 18.63 -33.53
N THR A 70 7.32 19.80 -33.36
CA THR A 70 7.62 21.01 -34.16
C THR A 70 8.68 21.89 -33.47
N ARG A 71 9.59 22.45 -34.28
CA ARG A 71 10.73 23.30 -33.83
C ARG A 71 10.35 24.78 -33.77
N GLY A 72 10.84 25.50 -32.74
CA GLY A 72 11.00 26.97 -32.73
C GLY A 72 9.70 27.76 -32.53
N LEU A 73 9.61 28.73 -31.62
CA LEU A 73 10.54 29.86 -31.44
C LEU A 73 10.63 30.30 -29.97
N ASP A 74 11.82 30.70 -29.53
CA ASP A 74 12.06 31.47 -28.31
C ASP A 74 12.35 32.95 -28.69
N LEU A 75 12.53 33.82 -27.69
CA LEU A 75 12.94 35.23 -27.71
C LEU A 75 11.84 36.25 -28.06
N ARG A 76 11.36 36.95 -27.01
CA ARG A 76 11.63 38.41 -26.83
C ARG A 76 11.08 38.99 -25.51
N VAL A 77 11.81 38.81 -24.40
CA VAL A 77 11.94 39.85 -23.34
C VAL A 77 13.36 39.82 -22.73
N ARG A 78 14.37 40.20 -23.51
CA ARG A 78 15.67 40.67 -23.02
C ARG A 78 16.20 41.77 -23.93
N ALA A 79 16.18 43.00 -23.44
CA ALA A 79 16.80 44.15 -24.08
C ALA A 79 17.15 45.18 -23.00
N ALA A 80 18.42 45.24 -22.60
CA ALA A 80 18.95 46.31 -21.78
C ALA A 80 20.45 46.49 -22.08
N MET A 81 20.76 47.66 -22.66
CA MET A 81 22.09 48.23 -22.89
C MET A 81 23.00 47.62 -23.98
N GLN A 82 23.77 48.54 -24.56
CA GLN A 82 24.85 48.40 -25.54
C GLN A 82 24.47 47.89 -26.94
N LEU A 83 25.04 48.41 -28.04
CA LEU A 83 25.33 49.79 -28.50
C LEU A 83 25.86 49.65 -29.95
N VAL A 84 26.03 50.77 -30.68
CA VAL A 84 26.60 50.85 -32.04
C VAL A 84 25.67 50.35 -33.17
N SER A 85 25.47 51.26 -34.11
CA SER A 85 24.90 51.12 -35.47
C SER A 85 25.97 51.72 -36.43
N PRO A 86 25.83 51.79 -37.77
CA PRO A 86 24.80 51.25 -38.66
C PRO A 86 25.39 50.45 -39.86
N ALA A 87 24.54 49.98 -40.79
CA ALA A 87 24.66 50.27 -42.24
C ALA A 87 23.59 49.54 -43.08
N SER A 88 22.91 50.27 -43.97
CA SER A 88 22.48 49.91 -45.35
C SER A 88 21.81 48.55 -45.69
N ARG A 89 20.83 48.47 -46.60
CA ARG A 89 20.16 49.47 -47.46
C ARG A 89 18.86 48.87 -48.04
N ASP A 90 17.97 49.75 -48.52
CA ASP A 90 17.20 49.72 -49.79
C ASP A 90 16.81 48.37 -50.44
N PHE A 91 15.62 48.16 -51.02
CA PHE A 91 14.57 49.10 -51.47
C PHE A 91 13.22 48.38 -51.75
N ARG A 92 12.12 49.17 -51.82
CA ARG A 92 11.02 49.21 -52.85
C ARG A 92 10.60 47.91 -53.60
N ASN A 93 9.33 47.66 -53.92
CA ASN A 93 8.15 48.55 -54.09
C ASN A 93 6.80 47.78 -53.95
N ALA A 94 5.69 48.53 -53.90
CA ALA A 94 4.28 48.06 -54.02
C ALA A 94 3.68 48.52 -55.39
N PRO A 95 2.36 48.62 -55.70
CA PRO A 95 1.12 48.35 -54.93
C PRO A 95 -0.09 47.74 -55.75
N ALA A 96 -1.32 47.88 -55.22
CA ALA A 96 -2.63 48.01 -55.94
C ALA A 96 -3.31 46.73 -56.53
N VAL A 97 -4.66 46.59 -56.65
CA VAL A 97 -5.84 47.41 -56.23
C VAL A 97 -7.15 46.56 -56.20
N ASN A 98 -8.12 46.89 -55.32
CA ASN A 98 -9.57 46.52 -55.26
C ASN A 98 -10.03 45.02 -55.31
N GLY A 99 -11.24 44.63 -54.82
CA GLY A 99 -12.19 45.35 -53.94
C GLY A 99 -13.65 44.81 -53.85
N SER A 100 -14.25 44.89 -52.64
CA SER A 100 -15.70 44.96 -52.30
C SER A 100 -16.68 43.76 -52.41
N ALA A 101 -17.78 43.83 -51.61
CA ALA A 101 -19.09 43.13 -51.68
C ALA A 101 -19.21 41.61 -51.37
N ARG A 102 -20.37 41.03 -50.96
CA ARG A 102 -21.42 41.41 -49.96
C ARG A 102 -22.45 40.25 -49.72
N LEU A 103 -22.84 40.00 -48.45
CA LEU A 103 -24.18 39.57 -47.92
C LEU A 103 -24.88 38.21 -48.27
N ALA A 104 -25.62 37.70 -47.24
CA ALA A 104 -26.97 37.06 -47.28
C ALA A 104 -27.15 35.60 -47.83
N PHE A 105 -28.15 34.78 -47.47
CA PHE A 105 -29.06 34.57 -46.29
C PHE A 105 -29.86 33.24 -46.53
N ALA A 106 -30.35 32.49 -45.51
CA ALA A 106 -31.58 31.62 -45.58
C ALA A 106 -31.88 30.78 -44.31
N SER A 107 -33.14 30.30 -44.17
CA SER A 107 -33.75 29.45 -43.10
C SER A 107 -35.18 29.01 -43.56
N PRO A 108 -36.17 28.45 -42.79
CA PRO A 108 -36.24 27.94 -41.39
C PRO A 108 -37.15 26.67 -41.14
N ARG A 109 -37.48 26.40 -39.84
CA ARG A 109 -38.73 25.76 -39.27
C ARG A 109 -38.87 24.24 -39.06
N ALA A 110 -39.88 23.87 -38.24
CA ALA A 110 -40.24 22.55 -37.66
C ALA A 110 -41.79 22.42 -37.51
N PRO A 111 -42.37 21.29 -37.03
CA PRO A 111 -43.29 21.35 -35.86
C PRO A 111 -43.42 20.06 -34.96
N ARG A 112 -44.46 20.02 -34.10
CA ARG A 112 -44.92 19.01 -33.08
C ARG A 112 -46.49 19.00 -33.06
N PRO A 113 -47.31 18.04 -32.49
CA PRO A 113 -47.38 17.74 -31.02
C PRO A 113 -48.14 16.44 -30.52
N LYS A 114 -48.46 16.39 -29.20
CA LYS A 114 -49.60 15.71 -28.48
C LYS A 114 -49.51 14.24 -27.96
N ALA A 115 -50.43 13.89 -27.03
CA ALA A 115 -50.47 12.71 -26.14
C ALA A 115 -51.89 12.44 -25.54
N LYS A 116 -52.14 11.32 -24.81
CA LYS A 116 -53.36 11.08 -23.96
C LYS A 116 -53.23 9.94 -22.90
N PHE A 117 -54.30 9.68 -22.12
CA PHE A 117 -54.37 8.91 -20.83
C PHE A 117 -55.15 7.56 -20.91
N GLY A 118 -55.03 6.70 -19.87
CA GLY A 118 -55.87 5.50 -19.57
C GLY A 118 -55.72 5.00 -18.11
N VAL A 119 -56.72 4.31 -17.51
CA VAL A 119 -56.89 4.14 -16.02
C VAL A 119 -57.68 2.86 -15.59
N ARG A 120 -57.43 2.32 -14.36
CA ARG A 120 -58.17 1.25 -13.57
C ARG A 120 -58.05 -0.22 -14.06
N ALA A 121 -58.23 -1.30 -13.25
CA ALA A 121 -58.28 -1.50 -11.77
C ALA A 121 -58.17 -3.01 -11.33
N ASN A 122 -57.83 -3.24 -10.04
CA ASN A 122 -58.08 -4.38 -9.11
C ASN A 122 -58.34 -5.84 -9.58
N SER A 123 -57.68 -6.79 -8.90
CA SER A 123 -58.34 -7.88 -8.13
C SER A 123 -57.36 -8.61 -7.18
N ARG A 124 -57.90 -9.35 -6.18
CA ARG A 124 -57.19 -10.26 -5.24
C ARG A 124 -57.51 -11.72 -5.59
N VAL A 125 -56.68 -12.68 -5.15
CA VAL A 125 -57.09 -13.93 -4.45
C VAL A 125 -55.87 -14.75 -3.99
N GLU A 126 -55.96 -15.35 -2.80
CA GLU A 126 -55.15 -16.48 -2.29
C GLU A 126 -56.13 -17.53 -1.69
N PRO A 127 -55.69 -18.64 -1.05
CA PRO A 127 -55.14 -19.82 -1.72
C PRO A 127 -55.91 -21.13 -1.36
N ARG A 128 -55.59 -22.25 -2.03
CA ARG A 128 -55.92 -23.63 -1.61
C ARG A 128 -54.79 -24.57 -2.07
N GLY A 129 -54.46 -25.69 -1.42
CA GLY A 129 -54.97 -26.25 -0.16
C GLY A 129 -55.33 -27.73 -0.28
N ASN A 130 -54.79 -28.58 0.63
CA ASN A 130 -55.03 -30.04 0.79
C ASN A 130 -54.50 -30.98 -0.33
N ASN A 131 -54.26 -32.28 -0.10
CA ASN A 131 -53.77 -33.06 1.08
C ASN A 131 -53.45 -34.53 0.62
N THR A 132 -53.00 -35.40 1.53
CA THR A 132 -53.08 -36.90 1.51
C THR A 132 -52.26 -37.69 0.45
N ARG A 133 -51.81 -38.93 0.69
CA ARG A 133 -51.37 -39.68 1.92
C ARG A 133 -50.73 -41.04 1.49
N LEU A 134 -50.00 -41.69 2.41
CA LEU A 134 -49.54 -43.11 2.38
C LEU A 134 -48.42 -43.48 1.37
N GLY A 135 -47.47 -44.38 1.68
CA GLY A 135 -47.08 -44.94 3.00
C GLY A 135 -46.29 -46.27 2.97
N ARG A 136 -45.39 -46.47 3.97
CA ARG A 136 -44.57 -47.69 4.27
C ARG A 136 -43.46 -47.99 3.24
N GLY A 137 -42.29 -48.58 3.56
CA GLY A 137 -41.61 -48.98 4.82
C GLY A 137 -40.10 -49.20 4.50
N ARG A 138 -39.17 -49.66 5.36
CA ARG A 138 -39.16 -50.23 6.73
C ARG A 138 -37.82 -49.86 7.45
N SER A 139 -37.74 -50.12 8.77
CA SER A 139 -36.59 -50.56 9.62
C SER A 139 -35.11 -50.30 9.19
N ALA A 140 -34.15 -50.02 10.09
CA ALA A 140 -34.07 -50.46 11.50
C ALA A 140 -33.22 -49.56 12.44
N SER A 141 -33.36 -49.84 13.75
CA SER A 141 -32.53 -49.51 14.93
C SER A 141 -31.00 -49.40 14.70
N SER A 142 -30.20 -48.50 15.30
CA SER A 142 -30.14 -47.87 16.64
C SER A 142 -29.43 -48.67 17.75
N LEU A 143 -28.35 -48.10 18.33
CA LEU A 143 -27.87 -48.20 19.73
C LEU A 143 -26.69 -47.19 19.87
N PHE A 144 -26.82 -46.12 20.68
CA PHE A 144 -26.34 -45.97 22.07
C PHE A 144 -24.81 -45.91 22.25
N GLY A 145 -24.34 -44.91 23.02
CA GLY A 145 -22.92 -44.72 23.36
C GLY A 145 -22.55 -43.25 23.59
N ALA A 146 -22.94 -42.67 24.73
CA ALA A 146 -22.50 -41.34 25.14
C ALA A 146 -21.54 -41.46 26.33
N ASP A 147 -20.41 -40.73 26.31
CA ASP A 147 -19.67 -40.45 27.53
C ASP A 147 -18.83 -39.16 27.43
N SER A 148 -18.43 -38.60 28.58
CA SER A 148 -17.79 -37.28 28.68
C SER A 148 -16.82 -37.18 29.86
N PRO A 149 -15.59 -36.66 29.68
CA PRO A 149 -14.72 -36.28 30.78
C PRO A 149 -14.78 -34.76 31.08
N ARG A 150 -14.95 -34.43 32.36
CA ARG A 150 -14.99 -33.05 32.88
C ARG A 150 -13.60 -32.39 32.94
N ALA A 151 -13.61 -31.06 32.93
CA ALA A 151 -12.42 -30.21 33.06
C ALA A 151 -11.65 -30.42 34.39
N ARG A 152 -10.34 -30.12 34.35
CA ARG A 152 -9.52 -29.76 35.52
C ARG A 152 -8.64 -28.55 35.17
N ALA A 153 -8.45 -27.66 36.15
CA ALA A 153 -7.57 -26.51 36.08
C ALA A 153 -6.70 -26.46 37.37
N PRO A 154 -5.77 -25.50 37.52
CA PRO A 154 -4.35 -25.76 37.24
C PRO A 154 -3.52 -26.01 38.51
N ARG A 155 -2.38 -26.68 38.37
CA ARG A 155 -1.38 -26.80 39.45
C ARG A 155 -0.33 -25.68 39.36
N ARG A 156 0.01 -25.10 40.52
CA ARG A 156 1.06 -24.08 40.67
C ARG A 156 2.43 -24.63 40.29
N TRP A 157 3.23 -23.82 39.61
CA TRP A 157 4.69 -23.92 39.67
C TRP A 157 5.19 -23.34 41.01
N ASN A 158 6.19 -24.00 41.60
CA ASN A 158 7.00 -23.47 42.70
C ASN A 158 8.44 -23.92 42.45
N ALA A 159 9.39 -22.99 42.38
CA ALA A 159 10.81 -23.31 42.26
C ALA A 159 11.44 -23.54 43.65
N ARG A 160 12.44 -24.42 43.74
CA ARG A 160 13.47 -24.42 44.81
C ARG A 160 14.70 -25.23 44.41
N ASN A 161 15.85 -24.84 44.96
CA ASN A 161 17.17 -25.40 44.68
C ASN A 161 17.49 -26.59 45.58
N ASN A 162 18.32 -27.52 45.08
CA ASN A 162 19.51 -28.15 45.70
C ASN A 162 19.79 -29.48 44.97
N SER A 163 20.99 -29.85 44.48
CA SER A 163 22.41 -29.64 44.83
C SER A 163 23.05 -30.86 45.54
N HIS A 164 24.18 -31.33 45.01
CA HIS A 164 25.05 -32.42 45.50
C HIS A 164 24.45 -33.85 45.48
N ARG A 165 25.22 -34.95 45.38
CA ARG A 165 26.69 -35.18 45.23
C ARG A 165 26.95 -36.57 44.60
N ASN A 166 28.16 -36.78 44.04
CA ASN A 166 28.99 -38.01 43.84
C ASN A 166 28.34 -39.42 43.71
N GLY A 167 28.91 -40.39 42.95
CA GLY A 167 30.18 -40.44 42.20
C GLY A 167 30.54 -41.88 41.77
N ASN A 168 31.81 -42.10 41.36
CA ASN A 168 32.42 -43.36 40.84
C ASN A 168 31.95 -43.79 39.42
N ALA A 169 32.75 -43.98 38.36
CA ALA A 169 34.20 -43.94 38.03
C ALA A 169 34.93 -45.29 37.79
N ALA A 170 35.10 -45.65 36.52
CA ALA A 170 36.23 -46.39 35.92
C ALA A 170 36.32 -45.94 34.43
N LYS A 171 37.41 -45.44 33.83
CA LYS A 171 38.85 -45.78 33.78
C LYS A 171 39.23 -46.90 32.79
N ASN A 172 39.51 -46.52 31.54
CA ASN A 172 40.80 -46.61 30.82
C ASN A 172 40.51 -46.23 29.34
N ASP A 173 41.01 -45.13 28.77
CA ASP A 173 42.41 -44.71 28.53
C ASP A 173 43.11 -45.44 27.38
N HIS A 174 43.20 -44.77 26.23
CA HIS A 174 44.42 -44.65 25.44
C HIS A 174 44.40 -43.35 24.62
N SER A 175 45.57 -42.78 24.30
CA SER A 175 45.70 -41.39 23.84
C SER A 175 46.21 -41.23 22.40
N ARG A 176 46.00 -40.02 21.86
CA ARG A 176 46.63 -39.44 20.65
C ARG A 176 46.33 -40.11 19.30
N ASN A 177 45.55 -39.41 18.48
CA ASN A 177 46.15 -38.85 17.26
C ASN A 177 45.54 -37.48 16.91
N ILE A 178 46.27 -36.65 16.18
CA ILE A 178 45.92 -35.23 15.94
C ILE A 178 45.62 -34.98 14.46
N GLY A 179 44.55 -34.23 14.21
CA GLY A 179 44.44 -33.38 13.02
C GLY A 179 43.91 -34.00 11.73
N LYS A 180 42.59 -33.87 11.51
CA LYS A 180 41.96 -33.45 10.23
C LYS A 180 40.45 -33.25 10.42
N GLY A 181 40.07 -32.12 11.01
CA GLY A 181 38.66 -31.73 11.10
C GLY A 181 38.11 -31.39 9.71
N PHE A 182 37.12 -32.16 9.24
CA PHE A 182 36.42 -31.90 7.99
C PHE A 182 35.61 -30.60 8.07
N ARG A 183 36.22 -29.49 7.67
CA ARG A 183 35.50 -28.23 7.38
C ARG A 183 34.61 -28.45 6.16
N HIS A 184 33.32 -28.74 6.38
CA HIS A 184 32.30 -28.64 5.34
C HIS A 184 32.21 -27.19 4.87
N LYS A 185 32.84 -26.89 3.72
CA LYS A 185 32.65 -25.64 3.00
C LYS A 185 31.24 -25.61 2.39
N VAL A 186 30.24 -25.18 3.15
CA VAL A 186 29.00 -24.63 2.57
C VAL A 186 29.30 -23.19 2.13
N GLY A 187 30.24 -23.08 1.19
CA GLY A 187 30.75 -21.83 0.66
C GLY A 187 29.96 -21.38 -0.55
N ALA A 188 28.69 -21.02 -0.35
CA ALA A 188 28.03 -20.13 -1.29
C ALA A 188 28.71 -18.77 -1.16
N GLN A 189 29.72 -18.51 -1.99
CA GLN A 189 30.26 -17.16 -2.15
C GLN A 189 29.12 -16.31 -2.70
N GLN A 190 28.53 -15.46 -1.85
CA GLN A 190 27.81 -14.30 -2.35
C GLN A 190 28.83 -13.51 -3.15
N ALA A 191 28.69 -13.52 -4.48
CA ALA A 191 29.46 -12.64 -5.34
C ALA A 191 29.23 -11.21 -4.83
N THR A 192 30.31 -10.45 -4.65
CA THR A 192 30.21 -9.02 -4.34
C THR A 192 29.32 -8.38 -5.39
N PRO A 193 28.21 -7.70 -5.01
CA PRO A 193 27.30 -7.12 -5.99
C PRO A 193 28.05 -6.25 -6.99
N ASP A 194 27.84 -6.53 -8.27
CA ASP A 194 28.39 -5.71 -9.35
C ASP A 194 27.73 -4.34 -9.30
N ALA A 195 28.50 -3.34 -8.85
CA ALA A 195 28.00 -1.98 -8.63
C ALA A 195 27.62 -1.25 -9.93
N GLU A 196 28.00 -1.80 -11.10
CA GLU A 196 27.59 -1.30 -12.42
C GLU A 196 26.40 -2.09 -13.00
N ALA A 197 25.93 -3.14 -12.33
CA ALA A 197 24.80 -3.94 -12.80
C ALA A 197 23.50 -3.14 -12.88
N PRO A 198 22.63 -3.40 -13.88
CA PRO A 198 21.40 -2.62 -14.08
C PRO A 198 20.51 -2.59 -12.83
N GLY A 199 20.30 -1.39 -12.29
CA GLY A 199 19.40 -1.13 -11.17
C GLY A 199 19.91 -1.60 -9.80
N GLU A 200 21.20 -1.95 -9.68
CA GLU A 200 21.85 -2.21 -8.40
C GLU A 200 21.79 -0.97 -7.49
N LEU A 201 21.84 -1.15 -6.16
CA LEU A 201 21.55 -0.08 -5.18
C LEU A 201 20.23 0.67 -5.49
N GLY A 202 19.22 -0.06 -5.96
CA GLY A 202 17.89 0.49 -6.31
C GLY A 202 17.88 1.55 -7.42
N GLN A 203 18.93 1.68 -8.22
CA GLN A 203 19.05 2.75 -9.22
C GLN A 203 18.04 2.63 -10.38
N ALA A 204 17.83 3.74 -11.09
CA ALA A 204 16.94 3.81 -12.25
C ALA A 204 17.56 3.16 -13.50
N VAL A 205 16.95 2.09 -14.01
CA VAL A 205 17.33 1.50 -15.31
C VAL A 205 16.77 2.35 -16.45
N VAL A 206 17.66 3.12 -17.07
CA VAL A 206 17.33 4.00 -18.22
C VAL A 206 17.71 3.30 -19.54
N LEU A 207 16.75 2.60 -20.13
CA LEU A 207 16.90 1.97 -21.44
C LEU A 207 17.03 3.03 -22.55
N ARG A 208 18.15 3.01 -23.29
CA ARG A 208 18.44 3.91 -24.43
C ARG A 208 18.69 3.10 -25.69
N ASN A 209 18.49 3.72 -26.85
CA ASN A 209 18.82 3.17 -28.18
C ASN A 209 18.29 1.74 -28.44
N LEU A 210 17.08 1.44 -27.96
CA LEU A 210 16.47 0.12 -28.11
C LEU A 210 16.26 -0.28 -29.58
N SER A 211 16.68 -1.51 -29.90
CA SER A 211 16.34 -2.19 -31.15
C SER A 211 14.83 -2.36 -31.30
N LEU A 212 14.35 -2.63 -32.51
CA LEU A 212 12.93 -2.87 -32.77
C LEU A 212 12.38 -4.04 -31.94
N GLU A 213 13.17 -5.11 -31.81
CA GLU A 213 12.80 -6.31 -31.05
C GLU A 213 12.77 -6.05 -29.53
N ASP A 214 13.70 -5.24 -29.00
CA ASP A 214 13.66 -4.86 -27.57
C ASP A 214 12.58 -3.83 -27.25
N ARG A 215 12.23 -2.97 -28.20
CA ARG A 215 11.07 -2.07 -28.10
C ARG A 215 9.77 -2.85 -28.06
N LYS A 216 9.63 -3.90 -28.88
CA LYS A 216 8.50 -4.83 -28.83
C LYS A 216 8.39 -5.53 -27.47
N LYS A 217 9.50 -6.01 -26.88
CA LYS A 217 9.51 -6.59 -25.51
C LYS A 217 9.05 -5.59 -24.46
N LEU A 218 9.51 -4.33 -24.55
CA LEU A 218 9.09 -3.24 -23.67
C LEU A 218 7.58 -2.99 -23.76
N GLU A 219 7.03 -2.89 -24.96
CA GLU A 219 5.59 -2.69 -25.22
C GLU A 219 4.75 -3.88 -24.75
N GLU A 220 5.18 -5.11 -25.02
CA GLU A 220 4.53 -6.33 -24.53
C GLU A 220 4.55 -6.41 -22.99
N GLY A 221 5.63 -5.96 -22.34
CA GLY A 221 5.73 -5.87 -20.88
C GLY A 221 4.66 -4.95 -20.28
N TYR A 222 4.53 -3.73 -20.79
CA TYR A 222 3.45 -2.81 -20.36
C TYR A 222 2.05 -3.33 -20.70
N LYS A 223 1.87 -4.03 -21.82
CA LYS A 223 0.59 -4.64 -22.23
C LYS A 223 0.18 -5.78 -21.30
N LYS A 224 1.11 -6.66 -20.90
CA LYS A 224 0.85 -7.80 -20.01
C LYS A 224 0.75 -7.37 -18.54
N TYR A 225 1.75 -6.64 -18.03
CA TYR A 225 1.95 -6.46 -16.58
C TYR A 225 1.66 -5.06 -16.04
N ALA A 226 1.43 -4.06 -16.92
CA ALA A 226 1.24 -2.64 -16.57
C ALA A 226 2.45 -1.96 -15.87
N PHE A 227 3.66 -2.53 -16.09
CA PHE A 227 4.96 -1.96 -15.74
C PHE A 227 6.01 -2.37 -16.79
N ASN A 228 7.20 -1.75 -16.74
CA ASN A 228 8.33 -2.06 -17.61
C ASN A 228 9.01 -3.38 -17.23
N GLU A 229 8.40 -4.49 -17.66
CA GLU A 229 8.96 -5.83 -17.41
C GLU A 229 10.33 -5.98 -18.08
N TYR A 230 10.55 -5.38 -19.26
CA TYR A 230 11.85 -5.51 -19.94
C TYR A 230 13.00 -4.91 -19.12
N ALA A 231 12.82 -3.77 -18.45
CA ALA A 231 13.79 -3.25 -17.48
C ALA A 231 13.94 -4.18 -16.27
N SER A 232 12.83 -4.67 -15.70
CA SER A 232 12.86 -5.66 -14.61
C SER A 232 13.63 -6.93 -14.99
N SER A 233 13.57 -7.38 -16.24
CA SER A 233 14.30 -8.57 -16.73
C SER A 233 15.83 -8.39 -16.77
N LYS A 234 16.33 -7.14 -16.74
CA LYS A 234 17.78 -6.82 -16.70
C LYS A 234 18.33 -6.65 -15.29
N ILE A 235 17.45 -6.50 -14.29
CA ILE A 235 17.83 -6.25 -12.89
C ILE A 235 17.98 -7.59 -12.17
N ALA A 236 19.05 -7.76 -11.40
CA ALA A 236 19.27 -8.97 -10.61
C ALA A 236 18.07 -9.31 -9.71
N LEU A 237 17.78 -10.60 -9.54
CA LEU A 237 16.75 -11.06 -8.58
C LEU A 237 17.18 -10.84 -7.13
N SER A 238 18.48 -10.61 -6.90
CA SER A 238 19.11 -10.40 -5.60
C SER A 238 19.77 -9.03 -5.47
N ARG A 239 19.33 -8.02 -6.23
CA ARG A 239 19.90 -6.66 -6.15
C ARG A 239 19.79 -6.09 -4.74
N THR A 240 20.76 -5.28 -4.33
CA THR A 240 20.66 -4.53 -3.07
C THR A 240 19.84 -3.26 -3.24
N ILE A 241 19.25 -2.80 -2.13
CA ILE A 241 18.44 -1.59 -2.04
C ILE A 241 19.05 -0.69 -0.95
N PRO A 242 19.15 0.64 -1.18
CA PRO A 242 19.71 1.56 -0.21
C PRO A 242 18.92 1.59 1.09
N ASP A 243 19.62 1.73 2.21
CA ASP A 243 18.99 1.89 3.52
C ASP A 243 18.55 3.36 3.72
N GLY A 244 17.35 3.69 3.24
CA GLY A 244 16.68 4.97 3.48
C GLY A 244 15.90 5.06 4.80
N ARG A 245 16.20 4.24 5.81
CA ARG A 245 15.61 4.37 7.14
C ARG A 245 16.19 5.58 7.88
N HIS A 246 15.38 6.20 8.73
CA HIS A 246 15.81 7.29 9.62
C HIS A 246 16.95 6.81 10.55
N TRP A 247 17.90 7.68 10.92
CA TRP A 247 19.09 7.26 11.68
C TRP A 247 18.76 6.55 13.00
N LEU A 248 17.74 7.02 13.74
CA LEU A 248 17.22 6.35 14.95
C LEU A 248 16.71 4.91 14.72
N CYS A 249 16.37 4.52 13.49
CA CYS A 249 16.03 3.13 13.16
C CYS A 249 17.29 2.27 12.94
N LYS A 250 18.36 2.89 12.42
CA LYS A 250 19.65 2.21 12.19
C LYS A 250 20.40 1.95 13.50
N SER A 251 20.10 2.72 14.54
CA SER A 251 20.60 2.55 15.91
C SER A 251 19.64 1.79 16.83
N LYS A 252 18.58 1.14 16.30
CA LYS A 252 17.74 0.21 17.07
C LYS A 252 18.26 -1.20 16.87
N GLU A 253 18.73 -1.81 17.95
CA GLU A 253 19.02 -3.24 18.02
C GLU A 253 17.75 -3.98 18.48
N TYR A 254 17.54 -5.17 17.92
CA TYR A 254 16.39 -6.03 18.22
C TYR A 254 16.90 -7.40 18.67
N ASP A 255 16.43 -7.89 19.81
CA ASP A 255 16.76 -9.24 20.29
C ASP A 255 15.98 -10.29 19.48
N VAL A 256 16.59 -10.72 18.38
CA VAL A 256 16.07 -11.74 17.45
C VAL A 256 15.66 -13.03 18.18
N THR A 257 16.29 -13.37 19.31
CA THR A 257 15.96 -14.60 20.07
C THR A 257 14.61 -14.53 20.79
N ARG A 258 14.04 -13.33 20.91
CA ARG A 258 12.75 -13.06 21.59
C ARG A 258 11.62 -12.68 20.64
N LEU A 259 11.89 -12.56 19.34
CA LEU A 259 10.88 -12.26 18.33
C LEU A 259 10.21 -13.55 17.82
N PRO A 260 8.89 -13.54 17.56
CA PRO A 260 8.18 -14.71 17.04
C PRO A 260 8.60 -15.01 15.60
N ALA A 261 8.57 -16.30 15.24
CA ALA A 261 8.84 -16.72 13.89
C ALA A 261 7.69 -16.34 12.93
N VAL A 262 8.01 -16.20 11.64
CA VAL A 262 7.09 -15.73 10.60
C VAL A 262 6.84 -16.73 9.48
N SER A 263 5.62 -16.71 8.96
CA SER A 263 5.25 -17.26 7.66
C SER A 263 4.92 -16.11 6.71
N VAL A 264 5.77 -15.88 5.71
CA VAL A 264 5.56 -14.83 4.71
C VAL A 264 4.67 -15.39 3.60
N ILE A 265 3.56 -14.73 3.28
CA ILE A 265 2.55 -15.19 2.32
C ILE A 265 2.54 -14.24 1.12
N ILE A 266 2.91 -14.77 -0.06
CA ILE A 266 2.97 -14.04 -1.33
C ILE A 266 1.93 -14.64 -2.28
N CYS A 267 0.83 -13.93 -2.50
CA CYS A 267 -0.19 -14.34 -3.47
C CYS A 267 0.11 -13.72 -4.84
N PHE A 268 -0.07 -14.50 -5.92
CA PHE A 268 0.19 -14.02 -7.28
C PHE A 268 -0.79 -14.62 -8.29
N HIS A 269 -1.03 -13.87 -9.37
CA HIS A 269 -1.76 -14.32 -10.55
C HIS A 269 -1.19 -13.61 -11.77
N ASN A 270 -0.69 -14.35 -12.76
CA ASN A 270 -0.14 -13.81 -14.01
C ASN A 270 0.97 -12.76 -13.77
N GLU A 271 1.82 -12.98 -12.78
CA GLU A 271 2.94 -12.09 -12.48
C GLU A 271 4.14 -12.31 -13.43
N ALA A 272 4.94 -11.27 -13.65
CA ALA A 272 6.20 -11.42 -14.33
C ALA A 272 7.20 -12.24 -13.49
N TRP A 273 7.96 -13.11 -14.16
CA TRP A 273 9.02 -13.89 -13.51
C TRP A 273 10.01 -13.02 -12.72
N SER A 274 10.45 -11.92 -13.35
CA SER A 274 11.47 -11.03 -12.82
C SER A 274 11.05 -10.31 -11.53
N THR A 275 9.78 -9.94 -11.38
CA THR A 275 9.27 -9.33 -10.14
C THR A 275 8.94 -10.38 -9.08
N LEU A 276 8.24 -11.45 -9.45
CA LEU A 276 7.84 -12.51 -8.51
C LEU A 276 9.06 -13.10 -7.78
N MET A 277 10.09 -13.48 -8.53
CA MET A 277 11.27 -14.09 -7.94
C MET A 277 12.17 -13.08 -7.24
N ARG A 278 12.18 -11.80 -7.65
CA ARG A 278 12.89 -10.75 -6.88
C ARG A 278 12.24 -10.51 -5.53
N THR A 279 10.91 -10.59 -5.40
CA THR A 279 10.24 -10.53 -4.09
C THR A 279 10.62 -11.71 -3.20
N VAL A 280 10.62 -12.94 -3.73
CA VAL A 280 11.01 -14.15 -2.98
C VAL A 280 12.46 -14.06 -2.51
N HIS A 281 13.40 -13.73 -3.40
CA HIS A 281 14.82 -13.57 -3.06
C HIS A 281 15.06 -12.38 -2.11
N SER A 282 14.34 -11.27 -2.28
CA SER A 282 14.44 -10.13 -1.37
C SER A 282 14.03 -10.51 0.06
N VAL A 283 12.94 -11.28 0.25
CA VAL A 283 12.57 -11.83 1.57
C VAL A 283 13.65 -12.77 2.11
N LEU A 284 14.12 -13.73 1.30
CA LEU A 284 15.15 -14.70 1.72
C LEU A 284 16.49 -14.03 2.11
N ASN A 285 16.84 -12.91 1.47
CA ASN A 285 18.12 -12.21 1.68
C ASN A 285 18.07 -11.11 2.74
N THR A 286 16.88 -10.60 3.12
CA THR A 286 16.73 -9.48 4.07
C THR A 286 16.07 -9.84 5.39
N THR A 287 15.56 -11.06 5.54
CA THR A 287 14.96 -11.55 6.79
C THR A 287 15.93 -12.48 7.55
N PRO A 288 16.17 -12.27 8.87
CA PRO A 288 16.93 -13.20 9.69
C PRO A 288 16.41 -14.65 9.62
N SER A 289 17.32 -15.61 9.47
CA SER A 289 16.97 -17.01 9.23
C SER A 289 16.33 -17.67 10.45
N GLU A 290 16.59 -17.14 11.63
CA GLU A 290 16.03 -17.54 12.91
C GLU A 290 14.52 -17.23 12.96
N LEU A 291 14.09 -16.16 12.27
CA LEU A 291 12.70 -15.69 12.24
C LEU A 291 11.91 -16.30 11.08
N LEU A 292 12.51 -16.43 9.90
CA LEU A 292 11.80 -16.95 8.73
C LEU A 292 11.55 -18.46 8.85
N THR A 293 10.32 -18.87 9.19
CA THR A 293 9.91 -20.29 9.12
C THR A 293 9.74 -20.72 7.67
N GLU A 294 9.02 -19.92 6.88
CA GLU A 294 8.68 -20.23 5.49
C GLU A 294 8.20 -19.03 4.67
N VAL A 295 8.41 -19.09 3.36
CA VAL A 295 7.74 -18.26 2.36
C VAL A 295 6.72 -19.14 1.63
N ILE A 296 5.44 -18.80 1.72
CA ILE A 296 4.34 -19.50 1.07
C ILE A 296 3.88 -18.68 -0.13
N MET A 297 4.28 -19.15 -1.31
CA MET A 297 3.81 -18.65 -2.60
C MET A 297 2.45 -19.29 -2.92
N VAL A 298 1.44 -18.48 -3.23
CA VAL A 298 0.10 -18.96 -3.60
C VAL A 298 -0.23 -18.50 -5.02
N ASP A 299 -0.22 -19.45 -5.95
CA ASP A 299 -0.67 -19.28 -7.33
C ASP A 299 -2.21 -19.30 -7.39
N ASP A 300 -2.81 -18.12 -7.55
CA ASP A 300 -4.25 -17.91 -7.75
C ASP A 300 -4.61 -18.21 -9.22
N ASN A 301 -4.38 -19.46 -9.64
CA ASN A 301 -4.60 -20.01 -10.98
C ASN A 301 -4.07 -19.12 -12.12
N SER A 302 -2.75 -18.90 -12.15
CA SER A 302 -2.06 -18.23 -13.26
C SER A 302 -2.14 -19.04 -14.56
N GLN A 303 -2.01 -18.34 -15.69
CA GLN A 303 -2.17 -18.87 -17.05
C GLN A 303 -0.90 -18.72 -17.90
N TYR A 304 0.21 -18.21 -17.35
CA TYR A 304 1.48 -18.06 -18.07
C TYR A 304 2.43 -19.23 -17.77
N ASP A 305 3.07 -19.75 -18.82
CA ASP A 305 3.85 -21.00 -18.76
C ASP A 305 5.07 -20.91 -17.82
N HIS A 306 5.71 -19.74 -17.72
CA HIS A 306 6.83 -19.51 -16.79
C HIS A 306 6.43 -19.62 -15.31
N LEU A 307 5.12 -19.63 -15.00
CA LEU A 307 4.57 -19.85 -13.66
C LEU A 307 4.14 -21.31 -13.43
N LYS A 308 4.20 -22.19 -14.44
CA LYS A 308 3.90 -23.62 -14.34
C LYS A 308 5.15 -24.38 -13.88
N ASP A 309 5.57 -25.43 -14.59
CA ASP A 309 6.57 -26.38 -14.10
C ASP A 309 7.93 -25.73 -13.86
N HIS A 310 8.34 -24.79 -14.72
CA HIS A 310 9.53 -23.95 -14.52
C HIS A 310 9.56 -23.23 -13.14
N LEU A 311 8.41 -22.79 -12.62
CA LEU A 311 8.33 -22.22 -11.28
C LEU A 311 8.37 -23.29 -10.19
N THR A 312 7.75 -24.45 -10.43
CA THR A 312 7.80 -25.60 -9.51
C THR A 312 9.26 -26.05 -9.31
N ASP A 313 10.00 -26.24 -10.40
CA ASP A 313 11.39 -26.71 -10.40
C ASP A 313 12.33 -25.69 -9.73
N TYR A 314 12.19 -24.40 -10.06
CA TYR A 314 12.99 -23.35 -9.45
C TYR A 314 12.73 -23.22 -7.94
N VAL A 315 11.46 -23.28 -7.52
CA VAL A 315 11.08 -23.21 -6.10
C VAL A 315 11.55 -24.45 -5.33
N ALA A 316 11.61 -25.63 -5.95
CA ALA A 316 12.14 -26.84 -5.31
C ALA A 316 13.63 -26.68 -4.88
N GLY A 317 14.40 -25.83 -5.57
CA GLY A 317 15.77 -25.48 -5.17
C GLY A 317 15.88 -24.49 -3.98
N LEU A 318 14.79 -23.81 -3.61
CA LEU A 318 14.80 -22.75 -2.60
C LEU A 318 14.43 -23.27 -1.19
N ARG A 319 15.39 -23.31 -0.28
CA ARG A 319 15.13 -23.63 1.13
C ARG A 319 14.10 -22.67 1.72
N LYS A 320 13.18 -23.23 2.53
CA LYS A 320 12.07 -22.53 3.21
C LYS A 320 10.98 -21.95 2.30
N VAL A 321 11.07 -22.08 0.97
CA VAL A 321 9.98 -21.68 0.07
C VAL A 321 9.02 -22.86 -0.14
N LYS A 322 7.73 -22.56 -0.27
CA LYS A 322 6.66 -23.49 -0.64
C LYS A 322 5.80 -22.88 -1.72
N LEU A 323 5.36 -23.68 -2.68
CA LEU A 323 4.40 -23.29 -3.71
C LEU A 323 3.08 -24.04 -3.49
N ILE A 324 1.99 -23.29 -3.41
CA ILE A 324 0.61 -23.78 -3.35
C ILE A 324 -0.11 -23.23 -4.58
N ARG A 325 -1.00 -24.03 -5.20
CA ARG A 325 -1.77 -23.62 -6.38
C ARG A 325 -3.26 -23.83 -6.15
N THR A 326 -4.09 -22.90 -6.60
CA THR A 326 -5.56 -23.07 -6.62
C THR A 326 -5.99 -23.78 -7.91
N HIS A 327 -7.06 -24.58 -7.82
CA HIS A 327 -7.63 -25.27 -9.00
C HIS A 327 -8.44 -24.35 -9.92
N GLN A 328 -8.87 -23.19 -9.42
CA GLN A 328 -9.64 -22.17 -10.14
C GLN A 328 -9.20 -20.76 -9.69
N ARG A 329 -9.71 -19.72 -10.36
CA ARG A 329 -9.44 -18.33 -9.97
C ARG A 329 -10.24 -17.97 -8.71
N GLU A 330 -9.55 -17.85 -7.59
CA GLU A 330 -10.16 -17.60 -6.27
C GLU A 330 -10.13 -16.12 -5.87
N GLY A 331 -9.13 -15.39 -6.33
CA GLY A 331 -8.89 -13.99 -5.94
C GLY A 331 -7.98 -13.85 -4.73
N LEU A 332 -7.45 -12.64 -4.55
CA LEU A 332 -6.45 -12.29 -3.53
C LEU A 332 -6.89 -12.71 -2.12
N ILE A 333 -8.17 -12.52 -1.80
CA ILE A 333 -8.74 -12.75 -0.47
C ILE A 333 -8.66 -14.24 -0.13
N ARG A 334 -9.21 -15.12 -0.97
CA ARG A 334 -9.23 -16.56 -0.73
C ARG A 334 -7.86 -17.21 -0.94
N ALA A 335 -7.02 -16.68 -1.85
CA ALA A 335 -5.61 -17.06 -1.95
C ALA A 335 -4.82 -16.76 -0.65
N ARG A 336 -5.03 -15.58 -0.03
CA ARG A 336 -4.41 -15.24 1.26
C ARG A 336 -4.88 -16.14 2.40
N LEU A 337 -6.17 -16.52 2.42
CA LEU A 337 -6.70 -17.47 3.39
C LEU A 337 -6.11 -18.88 3.20
N LEU A 338 -5.90 -19.32 1.96
CA LEU A 338 -5.21 -20.57 1.66
C LEU A 338 -3.74 -20.56 2.10
N GLY A 339 -3.03 -19.44 1.93
CA GLY A 339 -1.69 -19.27 2.48
C GLY A 339 -1.69 -19.29 4.02
N ALA A 340 -2.65 -18.61 4.66
CA ALA A 340 -2.76 -18.51 6.11
C ALA A 340 -3.13 -19.85 6.79
N SER A 341 -3.88 -20.74 6.12
CA SER A 341 -4.18 -22.08 6.64
C SER A 341 -2.97 -23.01 6.61
N HIS A 342 -2.04 -22.81 5.66
CA HIS A 342 -0.81 -23.61 5.52
C HIS A 342 0.39 -23.05 6.30
N ALA A 343 0.32 -21.79 6.75
CA ALA A 343 1.34 -21.14 7.58
C ALA A 343 1.51 -21.84 8.93
N ARG A 344 2.74 -22.17 9.32
CA ARG A 344 3.05 -22.86 10.60
C ARG A 344 3.51 -21.93 11.72
N ALA A 345 3.91 -20.70 11.40
CA ALA A 345 4.48 -19.77 12.37
C ALA A 345 3.42 -18.93 13.12
N ASP A 346 3.85 -18.28 14.21
CA ASP A 346 2.99 -17.48 15.09
C ASP A 346 2.53 -16.16 14.44
N VAL A 347 3.36 -15.55 13.58
CA VAL A 347 3.03 -14.32 12.86
C VAL A 347 2.90 -14.58 11.35
N LEU A 348 1.82 -14.07 10.77
CA LEU A 348 1.60 -14.03 9.33
C LEU A 348 2.10 -12.70 8.79
N VAL A 349 2.83 -12.71 7.67
CA VAL A 349 3.28 -11.50 6.98
C VAL A 349 2.85 -11.57 5.53
N PHE A 350 1.91 -10.74 5.13
CA PHE A 350 1.42 -10.68 3.75
C PHE A 350 2.24 -9.68 2.94
N LEU A 351 2.64 -10.07 1.73
CA LEU A 351 3.28 -9.22 0.73
C LEU A 351 2.65 -9.45 -0.65
N ASP A 352 2.69 -8.44 -1.51
CA ASP A 352 2.35 -8.58 -2.93
C ASP A 352 3.57 -9.11 -3.72
N SER A 353 3.32 -9.74 -4.87
CA SER A 353 4.31 -10.43 -5.72
C SER A 353 5.21 -9.50 -6.58
N HIS A 354 5.34 -8.25 -6.15
CA HIS A 354 6.09 -7.18 -6.82
C HIS A 354 6.57 -6.16 -5.77
N CYS A 355 7.16 -6.70 -4.70
CA CYS A 355 7.76 -5.99 -3.59
C CYS A 355 9.27 -6.23 -3.48
N GLU A 356 10.00 -5.28 -2.88
CA GLU A 356 11.42 -5.42 -2.52
C GLU A 356 11.61 -4.90 -1.09
N CYS A 357 12.03 -5.78 -0.18
CA CYS A 357 12.21 -5.49 1.24
C CYS A 357 13.53 -4.74 1.49
N ASN A 358 13.53 -3.81 2.45
CA ASN A 358 14.75 -3.11 2.87
C ASN A 358 15.49 -3.89 3.98
N ILE A 359 16.68 -3.46 4.36
CA ILE A 359 17.44 -4.08 5.46
C ILE A 359 16.73 -3.81 6.79
N GLY A 360 16.58 -4.84 7.62
CA GLY A 360 15.94 -4.75 8.95
C GLY A 360 14.48 -4.29 8.88
N TRP A 361 13.73 -4.84 7.92
CA TRP A 361 12.32 -4.49 7.68
C TRP A 361 11.36 -5.23 8.61
N LEU A 362 11.71 -6.44 9.06
CA LEU A 362 10.76 -7.33 9.72
C LEU A 362 10.73 -7.13 11.24
N GLU A 363 11.90 -6.96 11.83
CA GLU A 363 12.15 -6.86 13.25
C GLU A 363 11.31 -5.73 13.92
N PRO A 364 11.16 -4.53 13.31
CA PRO A 364 10.27 -3.50 13.84
C PRO A 364 8.77 -3.88 13.83
N LEU A 365 8.34 -4.75 12.92
CA LEU A 365 6.96 -5.26 12.89
C LEU A 365 6.74 -6.27 14.03
N LEU A 366 7.69 -7.17 14.24
CA LEU A 366 7.59 -8.23 15.23
C LEU A 366 7.74 -7.72 16.67
N ASP A 367 8.70 -6.82 16.92
CA ASP A 367 8.85 -6.14 18.21
C ASP A 367 7.53 -5.50 18.65
N ARG A 368 6.82 -4.88 17.71
CA ARG A 368 5.52 -4.27 17.98
C ARG A 368 4.43 -5.29 18.26
N ILE A 369 4.35 -6.40 17.51
CA ILE A 369 3.38 -7.48 17.77
C ILE A 369 3.64 -8.16 19.13
N VAL A 370 4.90 -8.31 19.55
CA VAL A 370 5.27 -8.87 20.86
C VAL A 370 4.74 -8.04 22.04
N GLN A 371 4.71 -6.71 21.89
CA GLN A 371 4.17 -5.82 22.91
C GLN A 371 2.67 -6.03 23.15
N ASN A 372 1.91 -6.31 22.08
CA ASN A 372 0.51 -6.76 22.16
C ASN A 372 0.06 -7.37 20.83
N ARG A 373 -0.42 -8.62 20.88
CA ARG A 373 -0.94 -9.37 19.73
C ARG A 373 -2.10 -8.72 18.96
N SER A 374 -2.82 -7.76 19.57
CA SER A 374 -3.89 -7.02 18.87
C SER A 374 -3.40 -5.85 18.00
N HIS A 375 -2.08 -5.59 17.97
CA HIS A 375 -1.44 -4.68 17.02
C HIS A 375 -1.33 -5.34 15.65
N VAL A 376 -1.93 -4.72 14.63
CA VAL A 376 -1.74 -5.06 13.22
C VAL A 376 -0.86 -4.00 12.59
N VAL A 377 0.26 -4.42 12.01
CA VAL A 377 1.36 -3.50 11.67
C VAL A 377 1.71 -3.56 10.20
N THR A 378 2.05 -2.42 9.61
CA THR A 378 2.40 -2.29 8.20
C THR A 378 3.78 -1.63 8.02
N PRO A 379 4.53 -2.00 6.96
CA PRO A 379 5.69 -1.23 6.56
C PRO A 379 5.29 0.15 6.06
N VAL A 380 6.25 1.09 6.06
CA VAL A 380 6.23 2.19 5.10
C VAL A 380 6.39 1.58 3.71
N ILE A 381 5.37 1.75 2.86
CA ILE A 381 5.37 1.24 1.50
C ILE A 381 6.09 2.28 0.62
N ASP A 382 7.35 2.00 0.29
CA ASP A 382 8.16 2.81 -0.63
C ASP A 382 7.74 2.57 -2.09
N VAL A 383 8.12 3.48 -2.99
CA VAL A 383 7.72 3.40 -4.41
C VAL A 383 8.86 2.78 -5.23
N ILE A 384 8.60 1.65 -5.87
CA ILE A 384 9.42 1.17 -6.99
C ILE A 384 8.80 1.73 -8.27
N ASP A 385 9.54 2.53 -9.03
CA ASP A 385 9.04 3.18 -10.23
C ASP A 385 8.68 2.15 -11.32
N PHE A 386 7.43 2.14 -11.77
CA PHE A 386 6.94 1.15 -12.75
C PHE A 386 7.55 1.28 -14.16
N LYS A 387 8.32 2.34 -14.45
CA LYS A 387 9.02 2.57 -15.72
C LYS A 387 10.52 2.30 -15.63
N THR A 388 11.18 2.68 -14.55
CA THR A 388 12.66 2.58 -14.39
C THR A 388 13.12 1.57 -13.35
N PHE A 389 12.21 1.02 -12.54
CA PHE A 389 12.51 0.17 -11.38
C PHE A 389 13.44 0.83 -10.34
N GLU A 390 13.52 2.16 -10.35
CA GLU A 390 14.14 2.97 -9.30
C GLU A 390 13.40 2.79 -7.98
N TYR A 391 14.11 2.46 -6.91
CA TYR A 391 13.56 2.38 -5.57
C TYR A 391 13.61 3.80 -4.94
N ARG A 392 12.44 4.39 -4.68
CA ARG A 392 12.30 5.72 -4.09
C ARG A 392 11.76 5.66 -2.67
N HIS A 393 12.58 6.07 -1.71
CA HIS A 393 12.17 6.24 -0.32
C HIS A 393 11.18 7.40 -0.16
N LEU A 394 10.04 7.15 0.49
CA LEU A 394 9.15 8.22 0.94
C LEU A 394 9.80 9.01 2.09
N ALA A 395 10.28 10.22 1.77
CA ALA A 395 10.83 11.16 2.74
C ALA A 395 9.77 11.72 3.72
N ILE A 396 8.50 11.75 3.29
CA ILE A 396 7.34 12.09 4.13
C ILE A 396 6.46 10.84 4.21
N ILE A 397 6.35 10.24 5.39
CA ILE A 397 5.46 9.09 5.62
C ILE A 397 4.01 9.57 5.56
N GLN A 398 3.17 8.81 4.86
CA GLN A 398 1.73 9.02 4.76
C GLN A 398 0.99 7.94 5.54
N ARG A 399 -0.16 8.28 6.13
CA ARG A 399 -1.08 7.30 6.74
C ARG A 399 -2.21 6.94 5.77
N GLY A 400 -2.83 5.79 5.98
CA GLY A 400 -3.98 5.34 5.20
C GLY A 400 -5.30 5.96 5.71
N GLY A 401 -6.03 6.59 4.81
CA GLY A 401 -7.39 7.08 4.99
C GLY A 401 -8.33 6.54 3.91
N PHE A 402 -9.54 7.08 3.82
CA PHE A 402 -10.49 6.75 2.76
C PHE A 402 -11.45 7.91 2.48
N ASP A 403 -11.90 8.06 1.23
CA ASP A 403 -13.01 8.96 0.91
C ASP A 403 -14.37 8.24 0.95
N TRP A 404 -15.47 8.99 1.10
CA TRP A 404 -16.84 8.46 1.28
C TRP A 404 -17.38 7.57 0.15
N ARG A 405 -16.65 7.38 -0.96
CA ARG A 405 -16.90 6.31 -1.94
C ARG A 405 -16.31 4.97 -1.51
N LEU A 406 -15.75 4.85 -0.31
CA LEU A 406 -14.87 3.75 0.11
C LEU A 406 -13.75 3.51 -0.90
N ILE A 407 -12.96 4.56 -1.16
CA ILE A 407 -11.72 4.48 -1.93
C ILE A 407 -10.57 4.85 -0.97
N PHE A 408 -9.59 3.96 -0.84
CA PHE A 408 -8.38 4.19 -0.04
C PHE A 408 -7.61 5.44 -0.51
N ARG A 409 -7.03 6.18 0.43
CA ARG A 409 -6.24 7.39 0.19
C ARG A 409 -4.98 7.38 1.05
N TRP A 410 -3.87 7.83 0.48
CA TRP A 410 -2.69 8.22 1.26
C TRP A 410 -2.85 9.66 1.73
N GLU A 411 -2.76 9.90 3.04
CA GLU A 411 -2.92 11.20 3.67
C GLU A 411 -1.66 11.62 4.42
N LYS A 412 -1.40 12.93 4.49
CA LYS A 412 -0.36 13.46 5.38
C LYS A 412 -0.78 13.24 6.84
N ILE A 413 0.18 12.87 7.68
CA ILE A 413 -0.03 12.75 9.13
C ILE A 413 -0.47 14.12 9.67
N PRO A 414 -1.57 14.24 10.43
CA PRO A 414 -2.03 15.52 10.98
C PRO A 414 -0.97 16.13 11.91
N ALA A 415 -0.68 17.43 11.76
CA ALA A 415 0.29 18.12 12.63
C ALA A 415 -0.13 18.15 14.13
N SER A 416 -1.42 17.99 14.42
CA SER A 416 -1.97 17.79 15.77
C SER A 416 -1.69 16.39 16.34
N TYR A 417 -1.53 15.38 15.48
CA TYR A 417 -1.11 14.03 15.87
C TYR A 417 0.42 13.98 16.01
N GLU A 418 1.16 14.48 15.00
CA GLU A 418 2.62 14.41 14.98
C GLU A 418 3.28 15.18 16.15
N ARG A 419 2.70 16.31 16.60
CA ARG A 419 3.15 17.03 17.82
C ARG A 419 2.85 16.30 19.15
N ARG A 420 2.06 15.23 19.14
CA ARG A 420 1.72 14.40 20.32
C ARG A 420 2.35 13.01 20.28
N ARG A 421 2.93 12.63 19.14
CA ARG A 421 3.73 11.42 18.95
C ARG A 421 5.12 11.65 19.58
N GLY A 422 5.80 10.55 19.92
CA GLY A 422 7.13 10.59 20.53
C GLY A 422 8.22 10.89 19.51
N LEU A 423 9.03 9.89 19.18
CA LEU A 423 10.05 9.99 18.15
C LEU A 423 9.43 9.85 16.75
N SER A 424 10.12 10.42 15.75
CA SER A 424 9.79 10.25 14.32
C SER A 424 9.78 8.78 13.85
N VAL A 425 10.33 7.87 14.67
CA VAL A 425 10.47 6.43 14.41
C VAL A 425 9.53 5.54 15.23
N ASP A 426 8.63 6.12 16.02
CA ASP A 426 7.62 5.39 16.79
C ASP A 426 6.41 5.00 15.92
N PRO A 427 5.55 4.05 16.32
CA PRO A 427 4.39 3.66 15.53
C PRO A 427 3.49 4.85 15.15
N ILE A 428 2.88 4.79 13.96
CA ILE A 428 1.92 5.79 13.47
C ILE A 428 0.54 5.11 13.39
N LEU A 429 -0.43 5.60 14.16
CA LEU A 429 -1.81 5.10 14.08
C LEU A 429 -2.42 5.47 12.72
N SER A 430 -2.89 4.45 11.99
CA SER A 430 -3.43 4.59 10.65
C SER A 430 -4.91 4.19 10.64
N PRO A 431 -5.85 5.09 10.26
CA PRO A 431 -7.26 4.74 10.13
C PRO A 431 -7.50 3.51 9.24
N THR A 432 -6.77 3.43 8.12
CA THR A 432 -6.83 2.29 7.20
C THR A 432 -5.45 1.83 6.72
N MET A 433 -5.40 0.67 6.09
CA MET A 433 -4.22 0.14 5.39
C MET A 433 -4.42 0.11 3.88
N ALA A 434 -3.32 0.15 3.11
CA ALA A 434 -3.34 -0.14 1.68
C ALA A 434 -3.72 -1.61 1.38
N GLY A 435 -3.51 -2.53 2.34
CA GLY A 435 -3.91 -3.93 2.27
C GLY A 435 -2.91 -4.86 1.59
N GLY A 436 -2.03 -4.36 0.72
CA GLY A 436 -0.98 -5.16 0.08
C GLY A 436 -0.02 -5.80 1.09
N LEU A 437 0.55 -4.98 1.99
CA LEU A 437 1.63 -5.38 2.90
C LEU A 437 1.24 -5.16 4.37
N PHE A 438 1.25 -6.21 5.19
CA PHE A 438 1.05 -6.13 6.65
C PHE A 438 1.52 -7.40 7.39
N ALA A 439 1.78 -7.29 8.69
CA ALA A 439 2.01 -8.40 9.60
C ALA A 439 0.96 -8.45 10.73
N ILE A 440 0.60 -9.66 11.17
CA ILE A 440 -0.42 -9.92 12.18
C ILE A 440 -0.15 -11.23 12.93
N ASP A 441 -0.41 -11.26 14.24
CA ASP A 441 -0.46 -12.51 15.03
C ASP A 441 -1.52 -13.45 14.43
N LYS A 442 -1.14 -14.71 14.17
CA LYS A 442 -2.00 -15.70 13.52
C LYS A 442 -3.26 -16.00 14.35
N GLN A 443 -3.12 -16.12 15.67
CA GLN A 443 -4.25 -16.38 16.58
C GLN A 443 -5.19 -15.17 16.60
N TYR A 444 -4.66 -13.95 16.55
CA TYR A 444 -5.45 -12.73 16.47
C TYR A 444 -6.17 -12.57 15.13
N PHE A 445 -5.55 -12.96 14.02
CA PHE A 445 -6.22 -13.01 12.70
C PHE A 445 -7.38 -14.01 12.69
N HIS A 446 -7.21 -15.19 13.31
CA HIS A 446 -8.33 -16.13 13.53
C HIS A 446 -9.41 -15.56 14.47
N HIS A 447 -9.02 -14.92 15.58
CA HIS A 447 -9.94 -14.31 16.55
C HIS A 447 -10.80 -13.20 15.91
N LEU A 448 -10.20 -12.35 15.08
CA LEU A 448 -10.93 -11.34 14.30
C LEU A 448 -11.85 -11.95 13.23
N GLY A 449 -11.80 -13.26 12.95
CA GLY A 449 -12.58 -13.89 11.89
C GLY A 449 -12.01 -13.67 10.49
N LEU A 450 -10.68 -13.80 10.34
CA LEU A 450 -9.94 -13.92 9.07
C LEU A 450 -10.26 -12.80 8.06
N TYR A 451 -10.71 -13.11 6.85
CA TYR A 451 -11.33 -12.17 5.91
C TYR A 451 -12.79 -12.57 5.67
N ASP A 452 -13.59 -11.63 5.14
CA ASP A 452 -14.92 -11.95 4.59
C ASP A 452 -14.78 -12.79 3.31
N THR A 453 -15.08 -14.09 3.42
CA THR A 453 -14.99 -15.07 2.33
C THR A 453 -15.99 -14.82 1.20
N GLY A 454 -17.07 -14.08 1.48
CA GLY A 454 -18.07 -13.64 0.49
C GLY A 454 -17.64 -12.43 -0.34
N MET A 455 -16.43 -11.90 -0.15
CA MET A 455 -15.80 -10.97 -1.09
C MET A 455 -15.09 -11.72 -2.21
N GLU A 456 -15.11 -11.14 -3.41
CA GLU A 456 -14.64 -11.77 -4.64
C GLU A 456 -13.49 -10.99 -5.28
N ILE A 457 -12.52 -11.72 -5.86
CA ILE A 457 -11.36 -11.24 -6.62
C ILE A 457 -10.47 -10.22 -5.88
N TRP A 458 -10.87 -8.95 -5.79
CA TRP A 458 -10.08 -7.85 -5.23
C TRP A 458 -10.94 -6.62 -4.88
N GLY A 459 -10.58 -5.94 -3.80
CA GLY A 459 -10.96 -4.57 -3.49
C GLY A 459 -11.99 -4.50 -2.37
N GLY A 460 -11.68 -3.72 -1.33
CA GLY A 460 -12.53 -3.50 -0.16
C GLY A 460 -12.13 -4.29 1.08
N GLU A 461 -11.39 -5.39 0.92
CA GLU A 461 -10.90 -6.22 2.03
C GLU A 461 -9.95 -5.45 2.96
N ASN A 462 -9.17 -4.53 2.41
CA ASN A 462 -8.29 -3.64 3.15
C ASN A 462 -9.07 -2.69 4.07
N LEU A 463 -10.22 -2.18 3.62
CA LEU A 463 -11.10 -1.31 4.41
C LEU A 463 -11.92 -2.11 5.43
N GLU A 464 -12.46 -3.28 5.03
CA GLU A 464 -13.17 -4.21 5.94
C GLU A 464 -12.30 -4.58 7.14
N LEU A 465 -11.07 -5.03 6.88
CA LEU A 465 -10.14 -5.43 7.92
C LEU A 465 -9.70 -4.22 8.76
N SER A 466 -9.48 -3.04 8.16
CA SER A 466 -9.15 -1.82 8.90
C SER A 466 -10.24 -1.42 9.90
N PHE A 467 -11.49 -1.35 9.44
CA PHE A 467 -12.64 -0.99 10.28
C PHE A 467 -12.84 -2.02 11.39
N ARG A 468 -12.75 -3.31 11.04
CA ARG A 468 -12.86 -4.43 11.99
C ARG A 468 -11.75 -4.43 13.06
N ILE A 469 -10.48 -4.21 12.69
CA ILE A 469 -9.37 -4.12 13.66
C ILE A 469 -9.67 -3.04 14.70
N TRP A 470 -9.99 -1.82 14.25
CA TRP A 470 -10.23 -0.70 15.14
C TRP A 470 -11.50 -0.85 15.98
N GLN A 471 -12.63 -1.18 15.35
CA GLN A 471 -13.91 -1.30 16.06
C GLN A 471 -13.91 -2.46 17.06
N CYS A 472 -13.18 -3.55 16.78
CA CYS A 472 -13.12 -4.74 17.65
C CYS A 472 -11.94 -4.73 18.65
N GLY A 473 -11.25 -3.60 18.84
CA GLY A 473 -10.31 -3.41 19.97
C GLY A 473 -8.82 -3.70 19.69
N GLY A 474 -8.43 -3.85 18.43
CA GLY A 474 -7.03 -3.80 18.02
C GLY A 474 -6.56 -2.39 17.68
N THR A 475 -5.33 -2.29 17.18
CA THR A 475 -4.82 -1.08 16.53
C THR A 475 -4.26 -1.41 15.16
N LEU A 476 -4.26 -0.43 14.26
CA LEU A 476 -3.64 -0.53 12.95
C LEU A 476 -2.57 0.55 12.81
N GLU A 477 -1.32 0.13 12.57
CA GLU A 477 -0.15 0.98 12.76
C GLU A 477 0.87 0.85 11.63
N ILE A 478 1.47 1.96 11.20
CA ILE A 478 2.60 1.98 10.28
C ILE A 478 3.89 2.10 11.10
N MET A 479 4.87 1.23 10.83
CA MET A 479 6.15 1.21 11.53
C MET A 479 7.24 1.92 10.70
N PRO A 480 7.72 3.13 11.07
CA PRO A 480 8.65 3.93 10.24
C PRO A 480 9.99 3.26 9.92
N CYS A 481 10.44 2.34 10.78
CA CYS A 481 11.69 1.61 10.59
C CYS A 481 11.55 0.41 9.63
N SER A 482 10.33 -0.10 9.46
CA SER A 482 10.03 -1.15 8.48
C SER A 482 9.75 -0.51 7.12
N ARG A 483 10.59 -0.78 6.11
CA ARG A 483 10.39 -0.27 4.75
C ARG A 483 10.39 -1.41 3.74
N VAL A 484 9.41 -1.39 2.83
CA VAL A 484 9.30 -2.32 1.71
C VAL A 484 8.83 -1.54 0.49
N GLY A 485 9.55 -1.62 -0.62
CA GLY A 485 9.16 -1.04 -1.89
C GLY A 485 8.06 -1.85 -2.59
N HIS A 486 7.19 -1.17 -3.34
CA HIS A 486 6.11 -1.78 -4.13
C HIS A 486 6.07 -1.19 -5.54
N VAL A 487 5.88 -2.03 -6.57
CA VAL A 487 5.72 -1.57 -7.96
C VAL A 487 4.30 -1.05 -8.18
N PHE A 488 4.10 0.24 -7.92
CA PHE A 488 2.82 0.93 -8.16
C PHE A 488 2.52 1.04 -9.67
N ARG A 489 1.77 0.06 -10.19
CA ARG A 489 1.43 -0.09 -11.62
C ARG A 489 0.60 1.07 -12.18
N GLN A 490 0.71 1.31 -13.48
CA GLN A 490 -0.07 2.34 -14.19
C GLN A 490 -1.58 2.05 -14.21
N ARG A 491 -1.96 0.76 -14.17
CA ARG A 491 -3.34 0.26 -14.18
C ARG A 491 -3.37 -1.13 -13.55
N PHE A 492 -4.57 -1.65 -13.27
CA PHE A 492 -4.74 -3.08 -12.98
C PHE A 492 -4.37 -3.92 -14.24
N PRO A 493 -3.57 -4.99 -14.09
CA PRO A 493 -3.19 -5.86 -15.21
C PRO A 493 -4.29 -6.91 -15.51
N TYR A 494 -5.07 -7.30 -14.50
CA TYR A 494 -6.21 -8.21 -14.60
C TYR A 494 -7.53 -7.46 -14.77
N GLN A 495 -8.54 -8.13 -15.34
CA GLN A 495 -9.88 -7.58 -15.48
C GLN A 495 -10.60 -7.55 -14.11
N THR A 496 -10.74 -6.35 -13.53
CA THR A 496 -11.62 -6.10 -12.39
C THR A 496 -13.00 -5.67 -12.88
N SER A 497 -14.04 -6.45 -12.59
CA SER A 497 -15.41 -5.94 -12.77
C SER A 497 -15.69 -4.87 -11.71
N THR A 498 -16.15 -3.69 -12.15
CA THR A 498 -16.60 -2.63 -11.25
C THR A 498 -17.79 -3.05 -10.39
N GLU A 499 -18.56 -4.05 -10.84
CA GLU A 499 -19.62 -4.68 -10.06
C GLU A 499 -19.08 -5.51 -8.89
N ILE A 500 -18.02 -6.32 -9.11
CA ILE A 500 -17.39 -7.12 -8.04
C ILE A 500 -16.84 -6.20 -6.94
N THR A 501 -16.06 -5.17 -7.30
CA THR A 501 -15.55 -4.22 -6.30
C THR A 501 -16.69 -3.44 -5.64
N THR A 502 -17.78 -3.12 -6.36
CA THR A 502 -18.96 -2.47 -5.73
C THR A 502 -19.68 -3.42 -4.77
N ARG A 503 -19.79 -4.71 -5.10
CA ARG A 503 -20.35 -5.77 -4.25
C ARG A 503 -19.55 -5.92 -2.96
N ASN A 504 -18.23 -6.04 -3.05
CA ASN A 504 -17.34 -6.07 -1.87
C ASN A 504 -17.51 -4.81 -1.02
N LEU A 505 -17.50 -3.61 -1.62
CA LEU A 505 -17.67 -2.35 -0.88
C LEU A 505 -19.05 -2.19 -0.23
N MET A 506 -20.12 -2.74 -0.82
CA MET A 506 -21.41 -2.84 -0.13
C MET A 506 -21.34 -3.75 1.10
N ARG A 507 -20.62 -4.88 1.04
CA ARG A 507 -20.41 -5.77 2.22
C ARG A 507 -19.65 -5.03 3.33
N VAL A 508 -18.64 -4.23 3.00
CA VAL A 508 -17.97 -3.33 3.98
C VAL A 508 -19.00 -2.41 4.65
N ALA A 509 -19.81 -1.74 3.84
CA ALA A 509 -20.74 -0.72 4.31
C ALA A 509 -21.89 -1.31 5.17
N GLU A 510 -22.42 -2.46 4.79
CA GLU A 510 -23.52 -3.14 5.49
C GLU A 510 -23.11 -3.78 6.82
N VAL A 511 -21.85 -4.16 7.00
CA VAL A 511 -21.36 -4.77 8.24
C VAL A 511 -20.77 -3.75 9.20
N TRP A 512 -20.03 -2.74 8.72
CA TRP A 512 -19.16 -1.91 9.56
C TRP A 512 -19.57 -0.44 9.70
N MET A 513 -20.28 0.15 8.73
CA MET A 513 -20.53 1.60 8.67
C MET A 513 -21.82 2.10 9.34
N ASP A 514 -22.64 1.21 9.90
CA ASP A 514 -23.91 1.55 10.57
C ASP A 514 -24.79 2.49 9.73
N GLN A 515 -25.26 3.62 10.28
CA GLN A 515 -26.06 4.61 9.55
C GLN A 515 -25.27 5.37 8.47
N TYR A 516 -23.94 5.43 8.58
CA TYR A 516 -23.07 6.20 7.67
C TYR A 516 -22.93 5.56 6.28
N LYS A 517 -23.30 4.28 6.12
CA LYS A 517 -23.32 3.59 4.82
C LYS A 517 -24.17 4.31 3.76
N ALA A 518 -25.21 5.03 4.18
CA ALA A 518 -26.08 5.76 3.26
C ALA A 518 -25.36 6.90 2.51
N TYR A 519 -24.28 7.49 3.05
CA TYR A 519 -23.40 8.39 2.28
C TYR A 519 -22.73 7.65 1.10
N PHE A 520 -22.18 6.46 1.35
CA PHE A 520 -21.55 5.63 0.31
C PHE A 520 -22.55 5.24 -0.78
N TYR A 521 -23.74 4.78 -0.39
CA TYR A 521 -24.83 4.45 -1.33
C TYR A 521 -25.25 5.66 -2.17
N GLN A 522 -25.43 6.84 -1.55
CA GLN A 522 -25.85 8.05 -2.26
C GLN A 522 -24.77 8.58 -3.23
N ILE A 523 -23.50 8.65 -2.80
CA ILE A 523 -22.40 9.19 -3.61
C ILE A 523 -22.06 8.27 -4.79
N ARG A 524 -22.13 6.95 -4.63
CA ARG A 524 -21.98 6.00 -5.74
C ARG A 524 -23.27 5.77 -6.55
N HIS A 525 -24.37 6.44 -6.19
CA HIS A 525 -25.68 6.31 -6.82
C HIS A 525 -26.21 4.85 -6.88
N ILE A 526 -25.82 4.02 -5.93
CA ILE A 526 -26.14 2.58 -5.92
C ILE A 526 -27.62 2.40 -5.55
N LYS A 527 -28.39 1.82 -6.48
CA LYS A 527 -29.80 1.48 -6.31
C LYS A 527 -29.98 -0.03 -6.40
N LYS A 528 -30.56 -0.65 -5.37
CA LYS A 528 -31.03 -2.06 -5.34
C LYS A 528 -30.05 -3.08 -5.98
N LYS A 529 -28.79 -3.13 -5.53
CA LYS A 529 -27.86 -4.24 -5.87
C LYS A 529 -27.71 -5.21 -4.71
N SER A 530 -27.49 -6.50 -5.01
CA SER A 530 -27.23 -7.52 -3.99
C SER A 530 -25.76 -7.56 -3.60
N PHE A 531 -25.50 -7.55 -2.29
CA PHE A 531 -24.18 -7.76 -1.69
C PHE A 531 -23.96 -9.20 -1.20
N GLY A 532 -24.94 -10.11 -1.44
CA GLY A 532 -24.95 -11.45 -0.87
C GLY A 532 -25.31 -11.46 0.62
N ASP A 533 -25.24 -12.62 1.28
CA ASP A 533 -25.45 -12.69 2.73
C ASP A 533 -24.23 -12.18 3.51
N VAL A 534 -24.48 -11.45 4.58
CA VAL A 534 -23.48 -10.90 5.52
C VAL A 534 -23.77 -11.26 6.98
N THR A 535 -24.74 -12.16 7.23
CA THR A 535 -25.21 -12.53 8.57
C THR A 535 -24.06 -13.00 9.47
N GLU A 536 -23.21 -13.92 9.00
CA GLU A 536 -22.03 -14.40 9.75
C GLU A 536 -21.10 -13.25 10.17
N ARG A 537 -20.93 -12.24 9.31
CA ARG A 537 -20.06 -11.07 9.54
C ARG A 537 -20.68 -10.12 10.57
N GLN A 538 -22.00 -9.94 10.53
CA GLN A 538 -22.74 -9.16 11.53
C GLN A 538 -22.79 -9.89 12.89
N GLU A 539 -22.90 -11.22 12.91
CA GLU A 539 -22.78 -12.02 14.13
C GLU A 539 -21.36 -11.94 14.72
N LEU A 540 -20.33 -12.08 13.90
CA LEU A 540 -18.93 -11.90 14.31
C LEU A 540 -18.73 -10.53 15.00
N ARG A 541 -19.24 -9.46 14.40
CA ARG A 541 -19.20 -8.10 14.98
C ARG A 541 -19.92 -8.02 16.35
N LYS A 542 -21.05 -8.71 16.51
CA LYS A 542 -21.78 -8.83 17.79
C LYS A 542 -20.99 -9.66 18.83
N ARG A 543 -20.46 -10.83 18.45
CA ARG A 543 -19.68 -11.73 19.32
C ARG A 543 -18.44 -11.06 19.88
N LEU A 544 -17.72 -10.31 19.03
CA LEU A 544 -16.54 -9.52 19.40
C LEU A 544 -16.87 -8.18 20.12
N LYS A 545 -18.16 -7.86 20.30
CA LYS A 545 -18.65 -6.63 20.97
C LYS A 545 -18.05 -5.34 20.40
N CYS A 546 -17.87 -5.29 19.08
CA CYS A 546 -17.18 -4.20 18.42
C CYS A 546 -17.97 -2.88 18.51
N ARG A 547 -17.24 -1.76 18.56
CA ARG A 547 -17.77 -0.39 18.57
C ARG A 547 -18.56 -0.05 17.30
N ASP A 548 -19.39 0.98 17.40
CA ASP A 548 -20.07 1.57 16.24
C ASP A 548 -19.10 2.40 15.37
N PHE A 549 -19.56 2.76 14.17
CA PHE A 549 -18.80 3.58 13.23
C PHE A 549 -18.70 5.05 13.66
N HIS A 550 -19.61 5.53 14.54
CA HIS A 550 -19.55 6.88 15.08
C HIS A 550 -18.34 7.04 16.02
N TRP A 551 -18.11 6.06 16.90
CA TRP A 551 -16.90 5.94 17.71
C TRP A 551 -15.64 5.87 16.85
N TYR A 552 -15.65 5.10 15.75
CA TYR A 552 -14.51 5.02 14.84
C TYR A 552 -14.20 6.39 14.20
N LEU A 553 -15.22 7.09 13.69
CA LEU A 553 -15.06 8.42 13.12
C LEU A 553 -14.57 9.43 14.17
N ASN A 554 -15.14 9.46 15.37
CA ASN A 554 -14.75 10.43 16.40
C ASN A 554 -13.37 10.15 17.02
N THR A 555 -12.97 8.88 17.14
CA THR A 555 -11.79 8.46 17.92
C THR A 555 -10.58 8.18 17.03
N ILE A 556 -10.78 7.56 15.87
CA ILE A 556 -9.71 7.05 15.01
C ILE A 556 -9.46 7.98 13.81
N TYR A 557 -10.51 8.58 13.26
CA TYR A 557 -10.41 9.39 12.03
C TYR A 557 -11.24 10.70 12.07
N PRO A 558 -11.11 11.55 13.12
CA PRO A 558 -11.89 12.77 13.26
C PRO A 558 -11.59 13.83 12.19
N GLU A 559 -10.52 13.66 11.41
CA GLU A 559 -10.21 14.53 10.27
C GLU A 559 -11.03 14.22 9.00
N LEU A 560 -11.79 13.12 8.94
CA LEU A 560 -12.59 12.74 7.77
C LEU A 560 -13.77 13.70 7.57
N LYS A 561 -13.64 14.58 6.58
CA LYS A 561 -14.68 15.58 6.26
C LYS A 561 -15.94 14.92 5.72
N PHE A 562 -17.08 15.22 6.34
CA PHE A 562 -18.40 14.76 5.90
C PHE A 562 -18.81 15.37 4.55
N PRO A 563 -19.64 14.68 3.73
CA PRO A 563 -20.14 15.20 2.47
C PRO A 563 -21.13 16.36 2.70
N ARG A 564 -20.83 17.54 2.15
CA ARG A 564 -21.74 18.69 2.22
C ARG A 564 -22.94 18.49 1.29
N GLY A 565 -24.12 18.93 1.72
CA GLY A 565 -25.37 18.86 0.95
C GLY A 565 -26.06 17.49 0.95
N LEU A 566 -25.46 16.46 1.53
CA LEU A 566 -26.09 15.15 1.68
C LEU A 566 -26.76 15.03 3.05
N GLY A 567 -28.06 15.37 3.12
CA GLY A 567 -28.88 15.34 4.34
C GLY A 567 -29.21 13.94 4.86
N VAL A 568 -28.26 13.01 4.77
CA VAL A 568 -28.38 11.60 5.16
C VAL A 568 -28.49 11.43 6.67
N LEU A 569 -27.71 12.23 7.41
CA LEU A 569 -27.75 12.34 8.85
C LEU A 569 -27.90 13.82 9.17
N GLN A 570 -29.02 14.19 9.78
CA GLN A 570 -29.10 15.40 10.59
C GLN A 570 -28.56 15.02 11.97
N HIS A 571 -27.47 15.69 12.35
CA HIS A 571 -26.87 15.70 13.69
C HIS A 571 -27.00 17.12 14.24
#